data_AF-A0A960EH89-F1
#
_entry.id   AF-A0A960EH89-F1
#
_cell.length_a   1.000
_cell.length_b   1.000
_cell.length_c   1.000
_cell.angle_alpha   90.00
_cell.angle_beta   90.00
_cell.angle_gamma   90.00
#
_symmetry.space_group_name_H-M   'P 1'
#
loop_
_entity.id
_entity.type
_entity.pdbx_description
1 polymer ?
#
loop_
_entity_poly.entity_id
_entity_poly.type
_entity_poly.pdbx_seq_one_letter_code
_entity_poly.pdbx_strand_id
1 'polypeptide(L)'
;VVWFEADPTYVLHWTNAYEDGDTVVLEGFHQGCPSPRKPEIDDGMWMFRYLALDWMETRLHRWRFDLRTGRCTEERLRDGFTEFGIIDPRRTGRPHRYVWAATGEPGWFLFDGFVRHDTETGVDDVLRLPEGTFGSEVGVAPMGGDAAEDEAWIVTFTTDPATESSECWILDGRRISDGPVARLALPEQISSGTHAAWAPAVDLAR
;
A
#
# COMPACT_ATOMS: atom_id res chain seq x y z
N VAL A 1 -24.04 -17.18 -6.91
CA VAL A 1 -23.53 -15.81 -7.16
C VAL A 1 -24.54 -14.84 -6.58
N VAL A 2 -24.10 -13.97 -5.69
CA VAL A 2 -24.91 -12.91 -5.07
C VAL A 2 -24.27 -11.58 -5.48
N TRP A 3 -25.09 -10.58 -5.80
CA TRP A 3 -24.63 -9.24 -6.19
C TRP A 3 -25.02 -8.25 -5.10
N PHE A 4 -24.12 -7.29 -4.85
CA PHE A 4 -24.32 -6.20 -3.90
C PHE A 4 -24.16 -4.87 -4.64
N GLU A 5 -24.91 -3.86 -4.21
CA GLU A 5 -24.77 -2.49 -4.69
C GLU A 5 -23.86 -1.71 -3.72
N ALA A 6 -22.93 -0.93 -4.27
CA ALA A 6 -21.98 -0.08 -3.56
C ALA A 6 -21.84 1.25 -4.30
N ASP A 7 -21.30 2.27 -3.63
CA ASP A 7 -21.06 3.57 -4.20
C ASP A 7 -20.08 3.47 -5.40
N PRO A 8 -20.32 4.25 -6.47
CA PRO A 8 -19.52 4.17 -7.69
C PRO A 8 -18.09 4.68 -7.44
N THR A 9 -17.11 3.84 -7.76
CA THR A 9 -15.69 4.18 -7.64
C THR A 9 -14.84 3.37 -8.62
N TYR A 10 -13.55 3.67 -8.67
CA TYR A 10 -12.53 2.79 -9.22
C TYR A 10 -11.65 2.30 -8.07
N VAL A 11 -11.29 1.02 -8.09
CA VAL A 11 -10.32 0.43 -7.16
C VAL A 11 -9.25 -0.25 -7.99
N LEU A 12 -8.01 0.23 -7.87
CA LEU A 12 -6.85 -0.36 -8.56
C LEU A 12 -6.35 -1.59 -7.80
N HIS A 13 -6.10 -1.43 -6.50
CA HIS A 13 -5.59 -2.51 -5.65
C HIS A 13 -6.52 -2.84 -4.48
N TRP A 14 -6.55 -4.13 -4.16
CA TRP A 14 -7.20 -4.69 -2.99
C TRP A 14 -6.13 -5.12 -2.00
N THR A 15 -6.31 -4.81 -0.73
CA THR A 15 -5.39 -5.22 0.33
C THR A 15 -5.68 -6.66 0.77
N ASN A 16 -6.96 -6.98 1.01
CA ASN A 16 -7.39 -8.30 1.46
C ASN A 16 -8.91 -8.50 1.31
N ALA A 17 -9.36 -9.75 1.39
CA ALA A 17 -10.76 -10.11 1.56
C ALA A 17 -10.88 -11.28 2.53
N TYR A 18 -11.90 -11.30 3.39
CA TYR A 18 -12.09 -12.36 4.38
C TYR A 18 -13.54 -12.50 4.84
N GLU A 19 -13.88 -13.63 5.43
CA GLU A 19 -15.20 -13.88 6.03
C GLU A 19 -15.21 -13.50 7.52
N ASP A 20 -16.29 -12.84 7.94
CA ASP A 20 -16.62 -12.50 9.33
C ASP A 20 -18.08 -12.91 9.61
N GLY A 21 -18.25 -14.17 10.00
CA GLY A 21 -19.57 -14.80 10.14
C GLY A 21 -20.31 -14.84 8.81
N ASP A 22 -21.52 -14.28 8.77
CA ASP A 22 -22.33 -14.16 7.55
C ASP A 22 -21.97 -12.91 6.70
N THR A 23 -20.83 -12.26 6.97
CA THR A 23 -20.37 -11.06 6.23
C THR A 23 -19.08 -11.35 5.49
N VAL A 24 -18.99 -10.93 4.22
CA VAL A 24 -17.70 -10.84 3.52
C VAL A 24 -17.15 -9.43 3.68
N VAL A 25 -15.91 -9.32 4.14
CA VAL A 25 -15.17 -8.07 4.23
C VAL A 25 -14.19 -7.99 3.07
N LEU A 26 -14.16 -6.85 2.38
CA LEU A 26 -13.23 -6.53 1.31
C LEU A 26 -12.58 -5.20 1.63
N GLU A 27 -11.26 -5.11 1.48
CA GLU A 27 -10.52 -3.88 1.72
C GLU A 27 -9.63 -3.57 0.51
N GLY A 28 -9.47 -2.29 0.23
CA GLY A 28 -8.73 -1.78 -0.92
C GLY A 28 -8.74 -0.27 -0.94
N PHE A 29 -8.39 0.28 -2.10
CA PHE A 29 -8.17 1.72 -2.26
C PHE A 29 -9.27 2.36 -3.12
N HIS A 30 -10.24 2.99 -2.46
CA HIS A 30 -11.32 3.72 -3.10
C HIS A 30 -10.81 5.05 -3.68
N GLN A 31 -11.08 5.32 -4.95
CA GLN A 31 -10.74 6.59 -5.59
C GLN A 31 -11.90 7.59 -5.52
N GLY A 32 -11.65 8.76 -4.92
CA GLY A 32 -12.63 9.86 -4.90
C GLY A 32 -12.76 10.57 -6.25
N CYS A 33 -11.70 10.58 -7.05
CA CYS A 33 -11.67 11.20 -8.37
C CYS A 33 -10.96 10.27 -9.39
N PRO A 34 -11.58 9.15 -9.80
CA PRO A 34 -10.93 8.15 -10.66
C PRO A 34 -10.60 8.63 -12.09
N SER A 35 -11.15 9.79 -12.49
CA SER A 35 -10.83 10.48 -13.74
C SER A 35 -10.52 11.95 -13.44
N PRO A 36 -9.32 12.25 -12.92
CA PRO A 36 -8.94 13.62 -12.58
C PRO A 36 -9.00 14.50 -13.82
N ARG A 37 -9.44 15.75 -13.65
CA ARG A 37 -9.42 16.71 -14.76
C ARG A 37 -7.98 17.04 -15.10
N LYS A 38 -7.60 16.82 -16.36
CA LYS A 38 -6.28 17.23 -16.86
C LYS A 38 -6.06 18.74 -16.65
N PRO A 39 -5.02 19.14 -15.89
CA PRO A 39 -4.64 20.54 -15.79
C PRO A 39 -3.96 21.01 -17.08
N GLU A 40 -3.66 22.31 -17.19
CA GLU A 40 -2.92 22.87 -18.33
C GLU A 40 -1.44 22.45 -18.28
N ILE A 41 -1.18 21.19 -18.63
CA ILE A 41 0.14 20.57 -18.72
C ILE A 41 0.29 19.83 -20.04
N ASP A 42 1.54 19.63 -20.45
CA ASP A 42 1.91 18.86 -21.63
C ASP A 42 1.34 17.42 -21.60
N ASP A 43 1.01 16.88 -22.76
CA ASP A 43 0.43 15.54 -22.93
C ASP A 43 1.37 14.43 -22.42
N GLY A 44 2.68 14.59 -22.62
CA GLY A 44 3.69 13.66 -22.09
C GLY A 44 3.73 13.69 -20.57
N MET A 45 3.73 14.88 -19.96
CA MET A 45 3.66 15.02 -18.50
C MET A 45 2.36 14.47 -17.92
N TRP A 46 1.24 14.65 -18.61
CA TRP A 46 -0.07 14.14 -18.19
C TRP A 46 -0.06 12.62 -17.98
N MET A 47 0.57 11.87 -18.89
CA MET A 47 0.65 10.41 -18.79
C MET A 47 1.31 9.92 -17.49
N PHE A 48 2.28 10.67 -16.96
CA PHE A 48 2.99 10.31 -15.72
C PHE A 48 2.31 10.84 -14.45
N ARG A 49 1.37 11.77 -14.57
CA ARG A 49 0.71 12.43 -13.44
C ARG A 49 -0.74 12.00 -13.23
N TYR A 50 -1.36 11.36 -14.22
CA TYR A 50 -2.73 10.85 -14.12
C TYR A 50 -2.97 9.99 -12.88
N LEU A 51 -1.96 9.19 -12.52
CA LEU A 51 -1.98 8.27 -11.39
C LEU A 51 -1.46 8.90 -10.08
N ALA A 52 -1.27 10.21 -10.02
CA ALA A 52 -0.91 10.87 -8.77
C ALA A 52 -1.98 10.58 -7.70
N LEU A 53 -1.54 10.17 -6.51
CA LEU A 53 -2.46 9.63 -5.51
C LEU A 53 -3.44 10.69 -4.99
N ASP A 54 -2.98 11.93 -4.88
CA ASP A 54 -3.79 13.09 -4.49
C ASP A 54 -4.80 13.50 -5.57
N TRP A 55 -4.48 13.28 -6.85
CA TRP A 55 -5.39 13.56 -7.95
C TRP A 55 -6.49 12.51 -8.06
N MET A 56 -6.15 11.23 -7.94
CA MET A 56 -7.14 10.14 -7.89
C MET A 56 -7.96 10.15 -6.59
N GLU A 57 -7.45 10.85 -5.58
CA GLU A 57 -7.95 10.84 -4.22
C GLU A 57 -8.11 9.43 -3.63
N THR A 58 -7.10 8.60 -3.81
CA THR A 58 -7.10 7.18 -3.41
C THR A 58 -6.97 7.03 -1.90
N ARG A 59 -7.87 6.25 -1.27
CA ARG A 59 -7.92 6.10 0.19
C ARG A 59 -8.24 4.68 0.60
N LEU A 60 -7.60 4.19 1.67
CA LEU A 60 -7.91 2.89 2.26
C LEU A 60 -9.37 2.84 2.71
N HIS A 61 -10.09 1.84 2.24
CA HIS A 61 -11.54 1.71 2.33
C HIS A 61 -11.93 0.25 2.61
N ARG A 62 -13.03 0.05 3.34
CA ARG A 62 -13.59 -1.27 3.66
C ARG A 62 -15.04 -1.36 3.21
N TRP A 63 -15.35 -2.45 2.52
CA TRP A 63 -16.70 -2.88 2.19
C TRP A 63 -17.07 -4.09 3.03
N ARG A 64 -18.31 -4.12 3.52
CA ARG A 64 -18.89 -5.26 4.24
C ARG A 64 -20.18 -5.68 3.55
N PHE A 65 -20.21 -6.93 3.11
CA PHE A 65 -21.31 -7.53 2.37
C PHE A 65 -22.02 -8.55 3.25
N ASP A 66 -23.20 -8.22 3.77
CA ASP A 66 -24.00 -9.11 4.61
C ASP A 66 -24.79 -10.10 3.73
N LEU A 67 -24.43 -11.38 3.81
CA LEU A 67 -25.02 -12.44 2.99
C LEU A 67 -26.45 -12.79 3.39
N ARG A 68 -26.91 -12.42 4.59
CA ARG A 68 -28.29 -12.67 5.06
C ARG A 68 -29.23 -11.61 4.54
N THR A 69 -28.80 -10.35 4.58
CA THR A 69 -29.65 -9.19 4.27
C THR A 69 -29.46 -8.70 2.85
N GLY A 70 -28.36 -9.06 2.17
CA GLY A 70 -27.99 -8.54 0.87
C GLY A 70 -27.49 -7.08 0.92
N ARG A 71 -27.20 -6.55 2.11
CA ARG A 71 -26.78 -5.16 2.29
C ARG A 71 -25.26 -5.02 2.19
N CYS A 72 -24.81 -4.02 1.44
CA CYS A 72 -23.45 -3.51 1.49
C CYS A 72 -23.37 -2.33 2.46
N THR A 73 -22.32 -2.26 3.27
CA THR A 73 -21.94 -1.07 4.01
C THR A 73 -20.47 -0.78 3.77
N GLU A 74 -20.13 0.50 3.66
CA GLU A 74 -18.82 0.95 3.19
C GLU A 74 -18.28 1.98 4.19
N GLU A 75 -16.97 1.94 4.46
CA GLU A 75 -16.31 2.89 5.33
C GLU A 75 -14.93 3.27 4.81
N ARG A 76 -14.65 4.57 4.82
CA ARG A 76 -13.29 5.08 4.64
C ARG A 76 -12.53 4.82 5.93
N LEU A 77 -11.48 3.99 5.86
CA LEU A 77 -10.64 3.70 7.01
C LEU A 77 -9.65 4.82 7.30
N ARG A 78 -9.20 5.55 6.27
CA ARG A 78 -8.20 6.64 6.36
C ARG A 78 -8.47 7.78 5.40
N ASP A 79 -8.13 8.99 5.82
CA ASP A 79 -8.26 10.19 4.98
C ASP A 79 -7.02 10.47 4.11
N GLY A 80 -5.85 9.96 4.50
CA GLY A 80 -4.59 10.14 3.77
C GLY A 80 -4.57 9.42 2.43
N PHE A 81 -3.97 10.08 1.43
CA PHE A 81 -3.81 9.49 0.10
C PHE A 81 -2.72 8.44 0.08
N THR A 82 -3.14 7.19 -0.12
CA THR A 82 -2.30 6.00 -0.02
C THR A 82 -2.68 4.98 -1.09
N GLU A 83 -1.75 4.10 -1.43
CA GLU A 83 -1.92 2.98 -2.37
C GLU A 83 -0.85 1.91 -2.11
N PHE A 84 -0.86 0.83 -2.88
CA PHE A 84 0.06 -0.31 -2.81
C PHE A 84 0.09 -0.90 -1.40
N GLY A 85 -1.12 -1.04 -0.82
CA GLY A 85 -1.33 -1.60 0.50
C GLY A 85 -1.10 -3.10 0.49
N ILE A 86 -0.13 -3.54 1.28
CA ILE A 86 0.20 -4.93 1.50
C ILE A 86 0.04 -5.29 2.96
N ILE A 87 -0.34 -6.54 3.22
CA ILE A 87 -0.56 -7.10 4.55
C ILE A 87 0.48 -8.17 4.85
N ASP A 88 0.50 -8.65 6.09
CA ASP A 88 1.18 -9.90 6.41
C ASP A 88 0.61 -11.03 5.54
N PRO A 89 1.43 -11.71 4.69
CA PRO A 89 0.95 -12.76 3.80
C PRO A 89 0.32 -13.95 4.53
N ARG A 90 0.60 -14.14 5.83
CA ARG A 90 -0.04 -15.16 6.68
C ARG A 90 -1.53 -14.85 6.93
N ARG A 91 -1.97 -13.62 6.66
CA ARG A 91 -3.35 -13.12 6.86
C ARG A 91 -4.15 -12.98 5.58
N THR A 92 -3.59 -13.34 4.42
CA THR A 92 -4.34 -13.42 3.16
C THR A 92 -5.59 -14.29 3.32
N GLY A 93 -6.77 -13.76 2.99
CA GLY A 93 -8.03 -14.48 3.14
C GLY A 93 -8.60 -14.50 4.57
N ARG A 94 -7.93 -13.85 5.53
CA ARG A 94 -8.27 -13.87 6.96
C ARG A 94 -8.38 -12.45 7.51
N PRO A 95 -9.07 -12.24 8.66
CA PRO A 95 -9.04 -10.94 9.33
C PRO A 95 -7.59 -10.48 9.52
N HIS A 96 -7.32 -9.19 9.44
CA HIS A 96 -6.00 -8.60 9.61
C HIS A 96 -6.16 -7.21 10.25
N ARG A 97 -5.06 -6.67 10.78
CA ARG A 97 -5.03 -5.38 11.49
C ARG A 97 -4.08 -4.38 10.83
N TYR A 98 -2.97 -4.84 10.26
CA TYR A 98 -1.93 -3.95 9.76
C TYR A 98 -1.86 -3.97 8.23
N VAL A 99 -1.81 -2.78 7.65
CA VAL A 99 -1.58 -2.56 6.21
C VAL A 99 -0.38 -1.63 6.08
N TRP A 100 0.65 -2.03 5.33
CA TRP A 100 1.73 -1.14 4.92
C TRP A 100 1.45 -0.64 3.51
N ALA A 101 1.45 0.67 3.32
CA ALA A 101 1.09 1.31 2.05
C ALA A 101 2.10 2.41 1.70
N ALA A 102 2.16 2.77 0.43
CA ALA A 102 2.93 3.92 -0.06
C ALA A 102 2.16 5.23 0.14
N THR A 103 2.87 6.29 0.50
CA THR A 103 2.39 7.68 0.36
C THR A 103 2.86 8.26 -0.96
N GLY A 104 2.15 9.25 -1.50
CA GLY A 104 2.43 9.83 -2.82
C GLY A 104 3.06 11.22 -2.78
N GLU A 105 3.99 11.47 -3.70
CA GLU A 105 4.46 12.81 -4.05
C GLU A 105 3.33 13.60 -4.74
N PRO A 106 2.94 14.79 -4.24
CA PRO A 106 1.82 15.53 -4.80
C PRO A 106 1.91 15.80 -6.31
N GLY A 107 0.87 15.41 -7.04
CA GLY A 107 0.79 15.60 -8.49
C GLY A 107 1.73 14.72 -9.31
N TRP A 108 2.39 13.73 -8.71
CA TRP A 108 3.23 12.76 -9.39
C TRP A 108 2.88 11.33 -8.99
N PHE A 109 3.03 10.39 -9.93
CA PHE A 109 3.00 8.97 -9.61
C PHE A 109 4.38 8.51 -9.11
N LEU A 110 4.74 8.98 -7.92
CA LEU A 110 5.98 8.66 -7.21
C LEU A 110 5.68 8.48 -5.72
N PHE A 111 6.43 7.60 -5.06
CA PHE A 111 6.22 7.35 -3.63
C PHE A 111 7.22 8.14 -2.79
N ASP A 112 6.71 9.07 -1.99
CA ASP A 112 7.52 9.95 -1.13
C ASP A 112 7.71 9.41 0.29
N GLY A 113 7.18 8.21 0.55
CA GLY A 113 7.14 7.63 1.89
C GLY A 113 6.27 6.39 1.97
N PHE A 114 6.14 5.92 3.21
CA PHE A 114 5.37 4.74 3.57
C PHE A 114 4.59 5.00 4.85
N VAL A 115 3.48 4.29 5.00
CA VAL A 115 2.65 4.31 6.19
C VAL A 115 2.27 2.89 6.59
N ARG A 116 2.29 2.60 7.89
CA ARG A 116 1.58 1.46 8.46
C ARG A 116 0.28 1.96 9.06
N HIS A 117 -0.84 1.46 8.55
CA HIS A 117 -2.16 1.64 9.14
C HIS A 117 -2.45 0.55 10.15
N ASP A 118 -2.87 0.92 11.36
CA ASP A 118 -3.54 0.03 12.31
C ASP A 118 -5.07 0.15 12.14
N THR A 119 -5.70 -0.76 11.41
CA THR A 119 -7.12 -0.68 11.04
C THR A 119 -8.09 -0.88 12.21
N GLU A 120 -7.60 -1.28 13.38
CA GLU A 120 -8.40 -1.39 14.61
C GLU A 120 -8.37 -0.09 15.44
N THR A 121 -7.19 0.49 15.64
CA THR A 121 -7.03 1.66 16.54
C THR A 121 -7.12 2.99 15.80
N GLY A 122 -6.94 2.99 14.49
CA GLY A 122 -6.85 4.22 13.68
C GLY A 122 -5.47 4.87 13.72
N VAL A 123 -4.51 4.33 14.47
CA VAL A 123 -3.16 4.90 14.57
C VAL A 123 -2.36 4.58 13.31
N ASP A 124 -1.73 5.61 12.76
CA ASP A 124 -0.81 5.49 11.64
C ASP A 124 0.62 5.74 12.10
N ASP A 125 1.55 4.97 11.55
CA ASP A 125 2.97 5.14 11.72
C ASP A 125 3.61 5.45 10.36
N VAL A 126 4.22 6.61 10.21
CA VAL A 126 4.55 7.19 8.89
C VAL A 126 6.06 7.44 8.76
N LEU A 127 6.64 6.97 7.66
CA LEU A 127 8.00 7.27 7.25
C LEU A 127 7.98 8.15 5.99
N ARG A 128 8.56 9.35 6.06
CA ARG A 128 8.84 10.17 4.87
C ARG A 128 10.25 9.89 4.39
N LEU A 129 10.43 9.74 3.08
CA LEU A 129 11.73 9.61 2.47
C LEU A 129 12.44 10.98 2.46
N PRO A 130 13.78 10.99 2.35
CA PRO A 130 14.52 12.23 2.10
C PRO A 130 13.98 12.94 0.85
N GLU A 131 14.03 14.27 0.85
CA GLU A 131 13.58 15.07 -0.29
C GLU A 131 14.25 14.61 -1.60
N GLY A 132 13.45 14.39 -2.64
CA GLY A 132 13.91 13.89 -3.93
C GLY A 132 14.19 12.39 -4.01
N THR A 133 14.06 11.65 -2.90
CA THR A 133 14.16 10.18 -2.89
C THR A 133 12.79 9.54 -3.02
N PHE A 134 12.66 8.57 -3.91
CA PHE A 134 11.38 7.90 -4.16
C PHE A 134 11.45 6.40 -3.90
N GLY A 135 10.41 5.86 -3.28
CA GLY A 135 10.28 4.45 -2.92
C GLY A 135 9.68 3.59 -4.04
N SER A 136 9.66 2.28 -3.80
CA SER A 136 8.89 1.28 -4.55
C SER A 136 7.89 0.60 -3.61
N GLU A 137 6.89 -0.13 -4.13
CA GLU A 137 6.01 -0.95 -3.27
C GLU A 137 6.84 -1.83 -2.32
N VAL A 138 6.34 -1.96 -1.09
CA VAL A 138 7.03 -2.70 -0.05
C VAL A 138 6.70 -4.19 -0.12
N GLY A 139 7.69 -5.05 0.19
CA GLY A 139 7.48 -6.45 0.51
C GLY A 139 7.38 -6.65 2.02
N VAL A 140 6.52 -7.57 2.46
CA VAL A 140 6.35 -7.92 3.89
C VAL A 140 6.95 -9.30 4.15
N ALA A 141 7.98 -9.36 4.98
CA ALA A 141 8.67 -10.58 5.36
C ALA A 141 8.46 -10.87 6.86
N PRO A 142 7.55 -11.78 7.25
CA PRO A 142 7.34 -12.12 8.66
C PRO A 142 8.62 -12.60 9.35
N MET A 143 8.85 -12.18 10.59
CA MET A 143 10.04 -12.59 11.37
C MET A 143 10.03 -14.08 11.76
N GLY A 144 8.88 -14.75 11.63
CA GLY A 144 8.71 -16.18 11.87
C GLY A 144 7.25 -16.59 11.77
N GLY A 145 6.95 -17.89 11.84
CA GLY A 145 5.57 -18.40 11.79
C GLY A 145 4.71 -17.94 12.96
N ASP A 146 5.30 -17.90 14.16
CA ASP A 146 4.62 -17.55 15.43
C ASP A 146 4.72 -16.07 15.80
N ALA A 147 5.37 -15.26 14.96
CA ALA A 147 5.55 -13.82 15.19
C ALA A 147 4.18 -13.11 15.15
N ALA A 148 4.04 -12.00 15.88
CA ALA A 148 2.86 -11.14 15.74
C ALA A 148 2.72 -10.62 14.30
N GLU A 149 1.54 -10.09 13.96
CA GLU A 149 1.23 -9.65 12.59
C GLU A 149 2.16 -8.52 12.11
N ASP A 150 2.50 -7.57 12.99
CA ASP A 150 3.43 -6.47 12.69
C ASP A 150 4.90 -6.80 12.98
N GLU A 151 5.19 -7.98 13.55
CA GLU A 151 6.55 -8.52 13.66
C GLU A 151 7.03 -9.06 12.30
N ALA A 152 7.25 -8.12 11.40
CA ALA A 152 7.72 -8.34 10.04
C ALA A 152 8.84 -7.35 9.69
N TRP A 153 9.69 -7.74 8.74
CA TRP A 153 10.58 -6.84 8.03
C TRP A 153 9.86 -6.28 6.81
N ILE A 154 9.92 -4.96 6.64
CA ILE A 154 9.38 -4.29 5.47
C ILE A 154 10.55 -3.96 4.55
N VAL A 155 10.51 -4.49 3.34
CA VAL A 155 11.61 -4.39 2.39
C VAL A 155 11.16 -3.53 1.22
N THR A 156 11.92 -2.50 0.89
CA THR A 156 11.62 -1.62 -0.25
C THR A 156 12.90 -1.16 -0.92
N PHE A 157 12.79 -0.71 -2.16
CA PHE A 157 13.87 -0.06 -2.86
C PHE A 157 13.60 1.43 -2.99
N THR A 158 14.61 2.24 -2.69
CA THR A 158 14.59 3.69 -2.84
C THR A 158 15.52 4.10 -3.98
N THR A 159 15.15 5.14 -4.73
CA THR A 159 15.98 5.73 -5.78
C THR A 159 16.08 7.24 -5.58
N ASP A 160 17.30 7.76 -5.66
CA ASP A 160 17.58 9.19 -5.70
C ASP A 160 18.12 9.56 -7.09
N PRO A 161 17.30 10.20 -7.95
CA PRO A 161 17.69 10.60 -9.29
C PRO A 161 18.69 11.75 -9.32
N ALA A 162 18.86 12.51 -8.24
CA ALA A 162 19.87 13.58 -8.20
C ALA A 162 21.28 13.02 -8.04
N THR A 163 21.42 11.88 -7.35
CA THR A 163 22.69 11.19 -7.12
C THR A 163 22.87 9.92 -7.96
N GLU A 164 21.90 9.59 -8.81
CA GLU A 164 21.86 8.36 -9.62
C GLU A 164 22.11 7.11 -8.75
N SER A 165 21.53 7.10 -7.55
CA SER A 165 21.77 6.04 -6.56
C SER A 165 20.49 5.34 -6.16
N SER A 166 20.62 4.08 -5.75
CA SER A 166 19.50 3.31 -5.22
C SER A 166 19.93 2.43 -4.06
N GLU A 167 19.01 2.18 -3.15
CA GLU A 167 19.25 1.36 -1.97
C GLU A 167 18.08 0.41 -1.72
N CYS A 168 18.37 -0.76 -1.15
CA CYS A 168 17.36 -1.59 -0.50
C CYS A 168 17.28 -1.21 0.98
N TRP A 169 16.11 -0.81 1.43
CA TRP A 169 15.83 -0.46 2.82
C TRP A 169 15.09 -1.60 3.51
N ILE A 170 15.53 -1.92 4.71
CA ILE A 170 14.85 -2.85 5.61
C ILE A 170 14.34 -2.05 6.81
N LEU A 171 13.02 -2.04 7.00
CA LEU A 171 12.34 -1.35 8.11
C LEU A 171 11.80 -2.37 9.12
N ASP A 172 11.70 -1.98 10.39
CA ASP A 172 10.96 -2.73 11.40
C ASP A 172 9.45 -2.46 11.22
N GLY A 173 8.68 -3.49 10.88
CA GLY A 173 7.24 -3.38 10.60
C GLY A 173 6.43 -2.82 11.78
N ARG A 174 6.94 -2.84 13.00
CA ARG A 174 6.28 -2.27 14.18
C ARG A 174 6.40 -0.76 14.29
N ARG A 175 7.41 -0.18 13.65
CA ARG A 175 7.89 1.20 13.83
C ARG A 175 8.66 1.68 12.61
N ILE A 176 7.96 1.80 11.48
CA ILE A 176 8.58 2.23 10.23
C ILE A 176 9.07 3.69 10.32
N SER A 177 8.46 4.52 11.17
CA SER A 177 8.89 5.92 11.36
C SER A 177 10.27 6.08 11.99
N ASP A 178 10.81 5.04 12.64
CA ASP A 178 12.19 5.00 13.12
C ASP A 178 13.22 5.01 11.97
N GLY A 179 12.76 4.76 10.74
CA GLY A 179 13.60 4.62 9.55
C GLY A 179 14.20 3.22 9.40
N PRO A 180 15.11 3.03 8.42
CA PRO A 180 15.66 1.73 8.12
C PRO A 180 16.59 1.20 9.21
N VAL A 181 16.38 -0.05 9.63
CA VAL A 181 17.33 -0.79 10.47
C VAL A 181 18.56 -1.24 9.68
N ALA A 182 18.43 -1.34 8.36
CA ALA A 182 19.53 -1.59 7.44
C ALA A 182 19.26 -0.94 6.08
N ARG A 183 20.34 -0.49 5.44
CA ARG A 183 20.36 0.08 4.09
C ARG A 183 21.45 -0.63 3.29
N LEU A 184 21.10 -1.14 2.11
CA LEU A 184 22.03 -1.81 1.20
C LEU A 184 22.13 -1.01 -0.08
N ALA A 185 23.30 -0.43 -0.34
CA ALA A 185 23.57 0.27 -1.60
C ALA A 185 23.52 -0.71 -2.78
N LEU A 186 22.77 -0.35 -3.82
CA LEU A 186 22.79 -1.04 -5.10
C LEU A 186 23.98 -0.54 -5.92
N PRO A 187 24.54 -1.38 -6.81
CA PRO A 187 25.65 -0.98 -7.67
C PRO A 187 25.23 -0.01 -8.78
N GLU A 188 23.94 0.09 -9.07
CA GLU A 188 23.37 0.91 -10.14
C GLU A 188 22.02 1.48 -9.70
N GLN A 189 21.63 2.60 -10.32
CA GLN A 189 20.30 3.15 -10.14
C GLN A 189 19.23 2.21 -10.72
N ILE A 190 18.11 2.08 -10.01
CA ILE A 190 16.88 1.51 -10.56
C ILE A 190 15.76 2.55 -10.56
N SER A 191 14.76 2.36 -11.42
CA SER A 191 13.52 3.12 -11.37
C SER A 191 12.70 2.76 -10.13
N SER A 192 11.88 3.70 -9.66
CA SER A 192 10.80 3.38 -8.72
C SER A 192 9.87 2.31 -9.33
N GLY A 193 9.65 1.22 -8.59
CA GLY A 193 8.85 0.06 -9.01
C GLY A 193 7.48 0.03 -8.32
N THR A 194 6.52 -0.66 -8.94
CA THR A 194 5.13 -0.71 -8.44
C THR A 194 4.77 -1.99 -7.70
N HIS A 195 5.30 -3.15 -8.08
CA HIS A 195 4.91 -4.42 -7.48
C HIS A 195 6.05 -5.18 -6.84
N ALA A 196 5.81 -5.73 -5.65
CA ALA A 196 6.75 -6.51 -4.87
C ALA A 196 6.10 -7.75 -4.26
N ALA A 197 6.91 -8.79 -4.07
CA ALA A 197 6.53 -9.97 -3.33
C ALA A 197 7.74 -10.48 -2.55
N TRP A 198 7.50 -10.94 -1.33
CA TRP A 198 8.47 -11.69 -0.55
C TRP A 198 8.13 -13.17 -0.63
N ALA A 199 9.14 -14.00 -0.94
CA ALA A 199 9.04 -15.45 -0.87
C ALA A 199 10.09 -15.96 0.13
N PRO A 200 9.69 -16.63 1.22
CA PRO A 200 10.65 -17.21 2.13
C PRO A 200 11.37 -18.38 1.44
N ALA A 201 12.62 -18.62 1.82
CA ALA A 201 13.44 -19.65 1.18
C ALA A 201 12.85 -21.08 1.28
N VAL A 202 11.95 -21.33 2.24
CA VAL A 202 11.24 -22.61 2.40
C VAL A 202 10.21 -22.88 1.29
N ASP A 203 9.75 -21.83 0.60
CA ASP A 203 8.76 -21.91 -0.48
C ASP A 203 9.42 -22.05 -1.86
N LEU A 204 10.74 -21.87 -1.95
CA LEU A 204 11.49 -22.00 -3.19
C LEU A 204 11.92 -23.45 -3.41
N ALA A 205 11.59 -24.00 -4.58
CA ALA A 205 12.10 -25.31 -4.99
C ALA A 205 13.64 -25.27 -5.07
N ARG A 206 14.30 -26.27 -4.50
CA ARG A 206 15.75 -26.45 -4.58
C ARG A 206 16.15 -27.23 -5.82
#